data_AF-A0A7C2PAY6-F1
#
_entry.id   AF-A0A7C2PAY6-F1
#
_cell.length_a   1.000
_cell.length_b   1.000
_cell.length_c   1.000
_cell.angle_alpha   90.00
_cell.angle_beta   90.00
_cell.angle_gamma   90.00
#
_symmetry.space_group_name_H-M   'P 1'
#
loop_
_entity.id
_entity.type
_entity.pdbx_description
1 polymer ?
#
loop_
_entity_poly.entity_id
_entity_poly.type
_entity_poly.pdbx_seq_one_letter_code
_entity_poly.pdbx_strand_id
1 'polypeptide(L)' 'MSLIEHINEDFKAAMKGQDQATLSTLRMLKSALKNKQIDLMHELS' A
#
# COMPACT_ATOMS: atom_id res chain seq x y z
N MET A 1 7.89 2.13 11.93
CA MET A 1 7.22 2.16 10.62
C MET A 1 6.36 0.92 10.53
N SER A 2 5.03 1.10 10.52
CA SER A 2 4.14 0.01 10.12
C SER A 2 4.33 -0.28 8.62
N LEU A 3 4.04 -1.51 8.20
CA LEU A 3 4.06 -1.91 6.79
C LEU A 3 3.24 -0.94 5.90
N ILE A 4 2.14 -0.39 6.45
CA ILE A 4 1.30 0.60 5.76
C ILE A 4 2.02 1.93 5.54
N GLU A 5 2.83 2.38 6.51
CA GLU A 5 3.59 3.62 6.38
C GLU A 5 4.62 3.49 5.26
N HIS A 6 5.34 2.37 5.21
CA HIS A 6 6.32 2.09 4.17
C HIS A 6 5.68 2.07 2.76
N ILE A 7 4.54 1.38 2.61
CA ILE A 7 3.78 1.36 1.35
C ILE A 7 3.35 2.76 0.93
N ASN A 8 2.96 3.62 1.87
CA ASN A 8 2.58 5.01 1.55
C ASN A 8 3.79 5.86 1.14
N GLU A 9 4.97 5.63 1.72
CA GLU A 9 6.22 6.29 1.30
C GLU A 9 6.63 5.85 -0.11
N ASP A 10 6.63 4.54 -0.37
CA ASP A 10 6.92 3.99 -1.70
C ASP A 10 5.90 4.47 -2.74
N PHE A 11 4.64 4.63 -2.36
CA PHE A 11 3.62 5.15 -3.26
C PHE A 11 3.94 6.60 -3.68
N LYS A 12 4.37 7.44 -2.73
CA LYS A 12 4.81 8.82 -3.03
C LYS A 12 6.08 8.83 -3.88
N ALA A 13 7.02 7.92 -3.64
CA ALA A 13 8.23 7.78 -4.43
C ALA A 13 7.92 7.36 -5.87
N ALA A 14 7.07 6.34 -6.06
CA ALA A 14 6.61 5.88 -7.37
C ALA A 14 5.82 6.96 -8.13
N MET A 15 5.00 7.76 -7.43
CA MET A 15 4.30 8.91 -8.03
C MET A 15 5.28 9.96 -8.56
N LYS A 16 6.34 10.28 -7.80
CA LYS A 16 7.37 11.23 -8.23
C LYS A 16 8.23 10.69 -9.37
N GLY A 17 8.56 9.41 -9.34
CA GLY A 17 9.35 8.73 -10.38
C GLY A 17 8.54 8.36 -11.64
N GLN A 18 7.23 8.63 -11.67
CA GLN A 18 6.32 8.19 -12.73
C GLN A 18 6.39 6.69 -13.05
N ASP A 19 6.76 5.87 -12.07
CA ASP A 19 6.89 4.43 -12.22
C ASP A 19 5.50 3.78 -12.17
N GLN A 20 4.85 3.69 -13.32
CA GLN A 20 3.47 3.18 -13.43
C GLN A 20 3.32 1.72 -13.01
N ALA A 21 4.36 0.90 -13.19
CA ALA A 21 4.33 -0.52 -12.83
C ALA A 21 4.31 -0.65 -11.30
N THR A 22 5.24 0.03 -10.63
CA THR A 22 5.31 0.05 -9.17
C THR A 22 4.06 0.69 -8.56
N LEU A 23 3.57 1.79 -9.14
CA LEU A 23 2.37 2.47 -8.67
C LEU A 23 1.12 1.57 -8.75
N SER A 24 0.98 0.77 -9.81
CA SER A 24 -0.13 -0.16 -9.99
C SER A 24 -0.08 -1.31 -8.99
N THR A 25 1.10 -1.90 -8.79
CA THR A 25 1.32 -2.96 -7.79
C THR A 25 1.06 -2.46 -6.37
N LEU A 26 1.61 -1.30 -6.00
CA LEU A 26 1.40 -0.71 -4.67
C LEU A 26 -0.08 -0.36 -4.42
N ARG A 27 -0.80 0.11 -5.45
CA ARG A 27 -2.24 0.42 -5.34
C ARG A 27 -3.05 -0.84 -5.07
N MET A 28 -2.75 -1.95 -5.78
CA MET A 28 -3.39 -3.24 -5.52
C MET A 28 -3.04 -3.78 -4.13
N LEU A 29 -1.77 -3.72 -3.73
CA LEU A 29 -1.30 -4.19 -2.43
C LEU A 29 -2.00 -3.44 -1.29
N LYS A 30 -2.12 -2.12 -1.39
CA LYS A 30 -2.83 -1.29 -0.41
C LYS A 30 -4.31 -1.67 -0.29
N SER A 31 -4.98 -1.94 -1.41
CA SER A 31 -6.37 -2.41 -1.41
C SER A 31 -6.51 -3.80 -0.79
N ALA A 32 -5.61 -4.72 -1.12
CA ALA A 32 -5.61 -6.07 -0.56
C ALA A 32 -5.42 -6.05 0.97
N LEU A 33 -4.50 -5.21 1.47
CA LEU A 33 -4.29 -5.02 2.90
C LEU A 33 -5.53 -4.46 3.59
N LYS A 34 -6.17 -3.41 3.03
CA LYS A 34 -7.43 -2.89 3.57
C LYS A 34 -8.53 -3.94 3.60
N ASN A 35 -8.68 -4.73 2.53
CA ASN A 35 -9.67 -5.80 2.48
C ASN A 35 -9.39 -6.86 3.55
N LYS A 36 -8.11 -7.22 3.76
CA LYS A 36 -7.69 -8.15 4.81
C LYS A 36 -7.96 -7.62 6.21
N GLN A 37 -7.74 -6.32 6.45
CA GLN A 37 -8.07 -5.66 7.73
C GLN A 37 -9.57 -5.70 8.02
N ILE A 38 -10.40 -5.48 6.99
CA ILE A 38 -11.86 -5.58 7.10
C ILE A 38 -12.26 -7.03 7.43
N ASP A 39 -11.68 -8.00 6.72
CA ASP A 39 -11.95 -9.44 6.91
C ASP A 39 -11.57 -9.92 8.31
N LEU A 40 -10.44 -9.45 8.83
CA LEU A 40 -9.94 -9.82 10.17
C LEU A 40 -10.55 -8.99 11.32
N MET A 41 -11.34 -7.97 11.01
CA MET A 41 -11.90 -7.01 11.97
C MET A 41 -10.87 -6.39 12.94
N HIS A 42 -9.60 -6.31 12.54
CA HIS A 42 -8.55 -5.63 13.30
C HIS A 42 -7.54 -4.98 12.34
N GLU A 43 -6.84 -3.95 12.82
CA GLU A 43 -5.78 -3.32 12.04
C GLU A 43 -4.58 -4.27 11.89
N LEU A 44 -4.15 -4.53 10.66
CA LEU A 44 -2.86 -5.13 10.36
C LEU A 44 -1.79 -4.08 10.67
N SER A 45 -1.03 -4.31 11.75
CA SER A 45 0.04 -3.43 12.24
C SER A 45 1.38 -3.81 11.63
#